data_AF-A0A4Z0EGX8-F1
#
_entry.id   AF-A0A4Z0EGX8-F1
#
_cell.length_a   1.000
_cell.length_b   1.000
_cell.length_c   1.000
_cell.angle_alpha   90.00
_cell.angle_beta   90.00
_cell.angle_gamma   90.00
#
_symmetry.space_group_name_H-M   'P 1'
#
loop_
_entity.id
_entity.type
_entity.pdbx_description
1 polymer ?
#
loop_
_entity_poly.entity_id
_entity_poly.type
_entity_poly.pdbx_seq_one_letter_code
_entity_poly.pdbx_strand_id
1 'polypeptide(L)'
;MRYQIGKHLIAFHMEALGILDRFTQWSKNQPEAGGVIMGKLIGNEIQIMRLSVPTPLDKASRYNFERHAYSAQIVIDYEFHNSNGEM
;
A
#
# COMPACT_ATOMS: atom_id res chain seq x y z
N MET A 1 -2.27 0.04 14.17
CA MET A 1 -1.26 -0.85 14.81
C MET A 1 0.11 -0.19 14.78
N ARG A 2 1.01 -0.45 15.74
CA ARG A 2 2.33 0.23 15.82
C ARG A 2 3.47 -0.77 15.99
N TYR A 3 4.60 -0.50 15.35
CA TYR A 3 5.81 -1.33 15.38
C TYR A 3 7.07 -0.47 15.50
N GLN A 4 8.02 -0.87 16.33
CA GLN A 4 9.33 -0.21 16.40
C GLN A 4 10.33 -0.96 15.52
N ILE A 5 10.92 -0.30 14.52
CA ILE A 5 11.96 -0.84 13.65
C ILE A 5 13.17 0.09 13.67
N GLY A 6 14.23 -0.31 14.37
CA GLY A 6 15.40 0.54 14.60
C GLY A 6 14.99 1.84 15.29
N LYS A 7 15.33 2.99 14.68
CA LYS A 7 14.94 4.33 15.17
C LYS A 7 13.51 4.75 14.80
N HIS A 8 12.83 4.01 13.93
CA HIS A 8 11.53 4.40 13.39
C HIS A 8 10.37 3.72 14.09
N LEU A 9 9.34 4.50 14.39
CA LEU A 9 8.02 3.99 14.79
C LEU A 9 7.15 3.90 13.54
N ILE A 10 6.68 2.72 13.18
CA ILE A 10 5.77 2.51 12.04
C ILE A 10 4.36 2.34 12.56
N ALA A 11 3.46 3.25 12.20
CA ALA A 11 2.06 3.23 12.59
C ALA A 11 1.17 2.96 11.38
N PHE A 12 0.41 1.88 11.42
CA PHE A 12 -0.59 1.54 10.41
C PHE A 12 -1.98 2.03 10.80
N HIS A 13 -2.62 2.75 9.89
CA HIS A 13 -4.05 3.05 9.96
C HIS A 13 -4.87 1.77 9.73
N MET A 14 -6.06 1.69 10.33
CA MET A 14 -6.89 0.47 10.27
C MET A 14 -7.33 0.13 8.84
N GLU A 15 -7.59 1.14 8.01
CA GLU A 15 -7.93 0.96 6.60
C GLU A 15 -6.81 0.27 5.82
N ALA A 16 -5.56 0.69 6.05
CA ALA A 16 -4.38 0.08 5.42
C ALA A 16 -4.22 -1.40 5.83
N LEU A 17 -4.45 -1.72 7.11
CA LEU A 17 -4.44 -3.12 7.58
C LEU A 17 -5.52 -3.96 6.91
N GLY A 18 -6.73 -3.41 6.74
CA GLY A 18 -7.81 -4.10 6.05
C GLY A 18 -7.50 -4.39 4.58
N ILE A 19 -6.75 -3.51 3.90
CA ILE A 19 -6.28 -3.75 2.54
C ILE A 19 -5.20 -4.85 2.54
N LEU A 20 -4.22 -4.79 3.45
CA LEU A 20 -3.20 -5.86 3.55
C LEU A 20 -3.84 -7.22 3.75
N ASP A 21 -4.77 -7.34 4.70
CA ASP A 21 -5.44 -8.61 5.00
C ASP A 21 -6.19 -9.18 3.78
N ARG A 22 -6.92 -8.31 3.07
CA ARG A 22 -7.70 -8.68 1.88
C ARG A 22 -6.83 -9.17 0.71
N PHE A 23 -5.68 -8.54 0.51
CA PHE A 23 -4.81 -8.83 -0.63
C PHE A 23 -3.64 -9.75 -0.25
N THR A 24 -3.53 -10.16 1.01
CA THR A 24 -2.57 -11.18 1.43
C THR A 24 -2.89 -12.48 0.72
N GLN A 25 -1.83 -13.13 0.26
CA GLN A 25 -1.92 -14.39 -0.45
C GLN A 25 -2.03 -15.55 0.54
N TRP A 26 -3.25 -15.97 0.83
CA TRP A 26 -3.54 -16.99 1.86
C TRP A 26 -3.47 -18.42 1.33
N SER A 27 -3.70 -18.64 0.04
CA SER A 27 -3.76 -19.98 -0.56
C SER A 27 -2.63 -20.27 -1.55
N LYS A 28 -2.39 -21.56 -1.82
CA LYS A 28 -1.35 -22.01 -2.74
C LYS A 28 -1.56 -21.54 -4.18
N ASN A 29 -2.80 -21.30 -4.60
CA ASN A 29 -3.11 -20.92 -5.98
C ASN A 29 -3.49 -19.45 -6.14
N GLN A 30 -3.57 -18.69 -5.05
CA GLN A 30 -3.87 -17.26 -5.12
C GLN A 30 -2.65 -16.51 -5.68
N PRO A 31 -2.81 -15.64 -6.69
CA PRO A 31 -1.73 -14.79 -7.17
C PRO A 31 -1.19 -13.85 -6.09
N GLU A 32 0.06 -13.42 -6.22
CA GLU A 32 0.58 -12.31 -5.43
C GLU A 32 -0.15 -11.03 -5.78
N ALA A 33 -0.29 -10.16 -4.79
CA ALA A 33 -0.82 -8.82 -4.96
C ALA A 33 0.23 -7.82 -4.50
N GLY A 34 0.28 -6.67 -5.16
CA GLY A 34 1.13 -5.56 -4.76
C GLY A 34 0.41 -4.23 -4.92
N GLY A 35 1.10 -3.17 -4.53
CA GLY A 35 0.57 -1.83 -4.53
C GLY A 35 1.57 -0.82 -4.00
N VAL A 36 1.10 0.41 -3.83
CA VAL A 36 1.85 1.55 -3.33
C VAL A 36 1.45 1.79 -1.88
N ILE A 37 2.44 1.99 -1.02
CA ILE A 37 2.25 2.40 0.37
C ILE A 37 2.27 3.92 0.42
N MET A 38 1.23 4.52 1.00
CA MET A 38 1.06 5.98 1.08
C MET A 38 0.82 6.44 2.51
N GLY A 39 1.40 7.60 2.82
CA GLY A 39 1.28 8.26 4.11
C GLY A 39 2.52 9.10 4.40
N LYS A 40 2.67 9.49 5.66
CA LYS A 40 3.56 10.59 6.07
C LYS A 40 4.70 10.15 6.96
N LEU A 41 5.77 10.93 6.91
CA LEU A 41 6.88 10.88 7.85
C LEU A 41 6.84 12.10 8.77
N ILE A 42 6.62 11.89 10.06
CA ILE A 42 6.63 12.94 11.09
C ILE A 42 7.74 12.63 12.09
N GLY A 43 8.86 13.32 11.99
CA GLY A 43 10.05 13.03 12.79
C GLY A 43 10.56 11.61 12.52
N ASN A 44 10.49 10.75 13.53
CA ASN A 44 10.85 9.33 13.40
C ASN A 44 9.64 8.39 13.21
N GLU A 45 8.41 8.93 13.17
CA GLU A 45 7.21 8.13 12.95
C GLU A 45 6.83 8.09 11.46
N ILE A 46 6.75 6.88 10.90
CA ILE A 46 6.20 6.61 9.57
C ILE A 46 4.74 6.19 9.77
N GLN A 47 3.81 7.00 9.29
CA GLN A 47 2.38 6.72 9.36
C GLN A 47 1.91 6.18 8.01
N ILE A 48 1.63 4.87 7.97
CA ILE A 48 1.05 4.20 6.80
C ILE A 48 -0.47 4.41 6.86
N MET A 49 -0.95 5.34 6.04
CA MET A 49 -2.34 5.80 6.08
C MET A 49 -3.19 5.08 5.03
N ARG A 50 -2.65 4.88 3.83
CA ARG A 50 -3.35 4.32 2.67
C ARG A 50 -2.48 3.36 1.90
N LEU A 51 -3.13 2.40 1.24
CA LEU A 51 -2.50 1.46 0.33
C LEU A 51 -3.30 1.43 -0.96
N SER A 52 -2.63 1.40 -2.11
CA SER A 52 -3.33 1.15 -3.37
C SER A 52 -3.75 -0.32 -3.46
N VAL A 53 -4.83 -0.59 -4.19
CA VAL A 53 -5.20 -1.95 -4.57
C VAL A 53 -4.65 -2.33 -5.95
N PRO A 54 -4.40 -3.62 -6.22
CA PRO A 54 -4.14 -4.13 -7.56
C PRO A 54 -5.24 -3.69 -8.54
N THR A 55 -4.84 -3.39 -9.78
CA THR A 55 -5.75 -3.07 -10.87
C THR A 55 -5.76 -4.19 -11.91
N PRO A 56 -6.78 -4.26 -12.78
CA PRO A 56 -6.80 -5.21 -13.89
C PRO A 56 -5.64 -5.06 -14.89
N LEU A 57 -4.92 -3.93 -14.85
CA LEU A 57 -3.75 -3.67 -15.71
C LEU A 57 -2.47 -4.26 -15.13
N ASP A 58 -2.46 -4.63 -13.85
CA ASP A 58 -1.33 -5.27 -13.21
C ASP A 58 -1.22 -6.73 -13.67
N LYS A 59 0.02 -7.23 -13.75
CA LYS A 59 0.26 -8.64 -14.00
C LYS A 59 0.56 -9.32 -12.68
N ALA A 60 -0.23 -10.32 -12.35
CA ALA A 60 -0.07 -11.11 -11.14
C ALA A 60 0.06 -12.59 -11.49
N SER A 61 1.02 -13.24 -10.87
CA SER A 61 1.18 -14.69 -10.86
C SER A 61 1.36 -15.15 -9.41
N ARG A 62 1.47 -16.46 -9.20
CA ARG A 62 1.69 -17.00 -7.86
C ARG A 62 2.99 -16.52 -7.19
N TYR A 63 3.98 -16.13 -7.98
CA TYR A 63 5.35 -15.87 -7.51
C TYR A 63 5.92 -14.54 -8.02
N ASN A 64 5.06 -13.71 -8.63
CA ASN A 64 5.48 -12.42 -9.17
C ASN A 64 4.30 -11.49 -9.31
N PHE A 65 4.53 -10.21 -9.04
CA PHE A 65 3.61 -9.12 -9.28
C PHE A 65 4.34 -7.99 -10.00
N GLU A 66 3.79 -7.53 -11.14
CA GLU A 66 4.28 -6.40 -11.91
C GLU A 66 3.20 -5.32 -11.94
N ARG A 67 3.51 -4.17 -11.32
CA ARG A 67 2.60 -3.03 -11.27
C ARG A 67 2.59 -2.29 -12.60
N HIS A 68 1.40 -1.98 -13.13
CA HIS A 68 1.26 -1.12 -14.29
C HIS A 68 1.48 0.35 -13.92
N ALA A 69 2.56 0.95 -14.43
CA ALA A 69 3.05 2.28 -14.04
C ALA A 69 1.98 3.38 -14.14
N TYR A 70 1.27 3.48 -15.27
CA TYR A 70 0.27 4.52 -15.47
C TYR A 70 -0.93 4.37 -14.52
N SER A 71 -1.33 3.13 -14.22
CA SER A 71 -2.43 2.87 -13.28
C SER A 71 -2.03 3.21 -11.85
N ALA A 72 -0.76 2.99 -11.49
CA ALA A 72 -0.22 3.38 -10.20
C ALA A 72 -0.22 4.89 -10.06
N GLN A 73 0.24 5.62 -11.09
CA GLN A 73 0.28 7.08 -11.07
C GLN A 73 -1.10 7.68 -10.87
N ILE A 74 -2.13 7.20 -11.59
CA ILE A 74 -3.51 7.68 -11.40
C ILE A 74 -3.98 7.52 -9.95
N VAL A 75 -3.70 6.38 -9.31
CA VAL A 75 -4.08 6.15 -7.91
C VAL A 75 -3.33 7.09 -6.98
N ILE A 76 -2.02 7.29 -7.19
CA ILE A 76 -1.21 8.22 -6.40
C ILE A 76 -1.75 9.64 -6.54
N ASP A 77 -2.00 10.11 -7.76
CA ASP A 77 -2.50 11.46 -8.04
C ASP A 77 -3.87 11.68 -7.42
N TYR A 78 -4.75 10.67 -7.51
CA TYR A 78 -6.07 10.70 -6.89
C TYR A 78 -5.97 10.82 -5.36
N GLU A 79 -5.18 9.95 -4.70
CA GLU A 79 -5.03 10.03 -3.25
C GLU A 79 -4.37 11.36 -2.84
N PHE A 80 -3.41 11.86 -3.62
CA PHE A 80 -2.69 13.10 -3.30
C PHE A 80 -3.64 14.29 -3.37
N HIS A 81 -4.46 14.36 -4.42
CA HIS A 81 -5.48 15.38 -4.57
C HIS A 81 -6.52 15.31 -3.43
N ASN A 82 -6.99 14.11 -3.07
CA ASN A 82 -7.97 13.95 -1.98
C ASN A 82 -7.40 14.22 -0.58
N SER A 83 -6.07 14.16 -0.45
CA SER A 83 -5.38 14.56 0.76
C SER A 83 -5.15 16.07 0.88
N ASN A 84 -5.64 16.87 -0.08
CA ASN A 84 -5.31 18.30 -0.22
C ASN A 84 -3.79 18.55 -0.31
N GLY A 85 -3.06 17.60 -0.90
CA GLY A 85 -1.60 17.62 -0.99
C GLY A 85 -0.86 17.20 0.28
N GLU A 86 -1.57 16.78 1.33
CA GLU A 86 -0.98 16.24 2.57
C GLU A 86 -0.94 14.72 2.55
N MET A 87 0.12 14.16 1.95
CA MET A 87 0.46 12.75 2.09
C MET A 87 1.48 12.49 3.19
#